data_AF-A0A060WD53-F1
#
_entry.id   AF-A0A060WD53-F1
#
_cell.length_a   1.000
_cell.length_b   1.000
_cell.length_c   1.000
_cell.angle_alpha   90.00
_cell.angle_beta   90.00
_cell.angle_gamma   90.00
#
_symmetry.space_group_name_H-M   'P 1'
#
loop_
_entity.id
_entity.type
_entity.pdbx_description
1 polymer ?
#
loop_
_entity_poly.entity_id
_entity_poly.type
_entity_poly.pdbx_seq_one_letter_code
_entity_poly.pdbx_strand_id
1 'polypeptide(L)'
;MQSGFRAGHGCTSATLKVLNDILTAIDKKQYCAAVFIDLVKAFDSVNHHILIGRLDSLGFSNDCLARFTNYFSDRVQCVKSEGLLSGPLAVSMGVPQGSILGLTLFSVYINDVALAAVESLIHPYTDDTIRYTSGPSLDTVLSTLPTSFNAIQLSFHGLQLLLNTSKTKCMLFNRSLPVPARPSSIPTLDSSDLEYVDNYKYLGVWLGRKLSFRTRIKHLQSKVKSRIGFLFHNKASFTYAAKHTLVKLTILPILDFSNVIYKIASNTLLIKLDAVYHSAIRFVTKAPYTTHHCDLYALVGWPSLHTRLQTHWLQVIYKTLLGKVPPYLSSLQHPPVARAPAGISLWSPPKPILPLAASPSSSLLSMTGTKYKNL
;
A
#
# COMPACT_ATOMS: atom_id res chain seq x y z
N MET A 1 0.10 -2.52 -16.35
CA MET A 1 0.58 -1.16 -16.00
C MET A 1 1.33 -1.23 -14.67
N GLN A 2 2.62 -0.86 -14.63
CA GLN A 2 3.46 -0.86 -13.42
C GLN A 2 3.30 0.43 -12.61
N SER A 3 3.36 0.33 -11.28
CA SER A 3 3.25 1.47 -10.34
C SER A 3 4.55 1.86 -9.63
N GLY A 4 5.59 1.02 -9.73
CA GLY A 4 6.90 1.31 -9.18
C GLY A 4 7.59 2.49 -9.87
N PHE A 5 8.17 3.41 -9.10
CA PHE A 5 9.03 4.50 -9.59
C PHE A 5 8.45 5.39 -10.70
N ARG A 6 7.13 5.53 -10.75
CA ARG A 6 6.43 6.44 -11.67
C ARG A 6 5.91 7.67 -10.94
N ALA A 7 6.05 8.84 -11.58
CA ALA A 7 5.53 10.09 -11.03
C ALA A 7 4.02 9.96 -10.74
N GLY A 8 3.60 10.31 -9.52
CA GLY A 8 2.21 10.20 -9.07
C GLY A 8 1.79 8.80 -8.60
N HIS A 9 2.63 7.78 -8.72
CA HIS A 9 2.38 6.44 -8.20
C HIS A 9 3.19 6.19 -6.93
N GLY A 10 2.57 5.55 -5.92
CA GLY A 10 3.25 5.18 -4.68
C GLY A 10 2.73 3.85 -4.14
N CYS A 11 3.40 3.33 -3.10
CA CYS A 11 2.97 2.08 -2.45
C CYS A 11 1.50 2.15 -2.02
N THR A 12 1.09 3.30 -1.45
CA THR A 12 -0.28 3.49 -0.99
C THR A 12 -1.28 3.43 -2.15
N SER A 13 -1.02 4.07 -3.30
CA SER A 13 -1.97 4.04 -4.44
C SER A 13 -2.08 2.64 -5.05
N ALA A 14 -0.96 1.93 -5.17
CA ALA A 14 -0.92 0.55 -5.65
C ALA A 14 -1.71 -0.39 -4.73
N THR A 15 -1.46 -0.36 -3.42
CA THR A 15 -2.20 -1.18 -2.46
C THR A 15 -3.68 -0.79 -2.39
N LEU A 16 -4.04 0.49 -2.53
CA LEU A 16 -5.45 0.93 -2.56
C LEU A 16 -6.22 0.30 -3.73
N LYS A 17 -5.62 0.20 -4.92
CA LYS A 17 -6.26 -0.44 -6.08
C LYS A 17 -6.54 -1.91 -5.82
N VAL A 18 -5.51 -2.64 -5.40
CA VAL A 18 -5.60 -4.07 -5.07
C VAL A 18 -6.65 -4.31 -3.99
N LEU A 19 -6.61 -3.51 -2.92
CA LEU A 19 -7.58 -3.63 -1.82
C LEU A 19 -9.01 -3.34 -2.28
N ASN A 20 -9.22 -2.32 -3.11
CA ASN A 20 -10.54 -1.99 -3.65
C ASN A 20 -11.12 -3.16 -4.46
N ASP A 21 -10.32 -3.78 -5.32
CA ASP A 21 -10.79 -4.90 -6.15
C ASP A 21 -11.15 -6.13 -5.30
N ILE A 22 -10.31 -6.46 -4.31
CA ILE A 22 -10.56 -7.56 -3.39
C ILE A 22 -11.84 -7.29 -2.58
N LEU A 23 -12.01 -6.08 -2.05
CA LEU A 23 -13.21 -5.71 -1.29
C LEU A 23 -14.46 -5.75 -2.17
N THR A 24 -14.37 -5.27 -3.41
CA THR A 24 -15.47 -5.32 -4.38
C THR A 24 -15.88 -6.77 -4.68
N ALA A 25 -14.92 -7.69 -4.82
CA ALA A 25 -15.21 -9.11 -4.99
C ALA A 25 -15.90 -9.71 -3.75
N ILE A 26 -15.42 -9.37 -2.55
CA ILE A 26 -16.02 -9.82 -1.28
C ILE A 26 -17.46 -9.30 -1.14
N ASP A 27 -17.70 -8.03 -1.47
CA ASP A 27 -19.05 -7.43 -1.43
C ASP A 27 -20.01 -8.11 -2.42
N LYS A 28 -19.49 -8.60 -3.55
CA LYS A 28 -20.22 -9.44 -4.51
C LYS A 28 -20.37 -10.91 -4.07
N LYS A 29 -19.97 -11.26 -2.84
CA LYS A 29 -19.94 -12.64 -2.32
C LYS A 29 -19.13 -13.61 -3.18
N GLN A 30 -18.08 -13.11 -3.82
CA GLN A 30 -17.16 -13.92 -4.62
C GLN A 30 -15.97 -14.40 -3.77
N TYR A 31 -15.40 -15.53 -4.13
CA TYR A 31 -14.09 -15.96 -3.66
C TYR A 31 -13.03 -15.08 -4.30
N CYS A 32 -11.97 -14.76 -3.56
CA CYS A 32 -10.83 -14.03 -4.08
C CYS A 32 -9.53 -14.59 -3.54
N ALA A 33 -8.59 -14.91 -4.43
CA ALA A 33 -7.28 -15.42 -4.06
C ALA A 33 -6.18 -14.59 -4.74
N ALA A 34 -5.03 -14.47 -4.08
CA ALA A 34 -3.88 -13.76 -4.60
C ALA A 34 -2.58 -14.53 -4.38
N VAL A 35 -1.67 -14.41 -5.34
CA VAL A 35 -0.26 -14.75 -5.18
C VAL A 35 0.53 -13.44 -5.09
N PHE A 36 1.25 -13.28 -3.99
CA PHE A 36 2.27 -12.26 -3.83
C PHE A 36 3.59 -12.85 -4.31
N ILE A 37 4.18 -12.23 -5.31
CA ILE A 37 5.34 -12.71 -6.06
C ILE A 37 6.53 -11.82 -5.69
N ASP A 38 7.64 -12.46 -5.32
CA ASP A 38 8.93 -11.83 -5.03
C ASP A 38 10.00 -12.52 -5.90
N LEU A 39 10.98 -11.77 -6.38
CA LEU A 39 12.06 -12.26 -7.23
C LEU A 39 13.38 -12.25 -6.47
N VAL A 40 14.23 -13.24 -6.72
CA VAL A 40 15.57 -13.29 -6.13
C VAL A 40 16.45 -12.24 -6.80
N LYS A 41 16.88 -11.25 -6.00
CA LYS A 41 17.83 -10.20 -6.43
C LYS A 41 17.44 -9.57 -7.77
N ALA A 42 16.18 -9.16 -7.92
CA ALA A 42 15.59 -8.81 -9.21
C ALA A 42 16.44 -7.85 -10.06
N PHE A 43 16.99 -6.79 -9.45
CA PHE A 43 17.85 -5.82 -10.13
C PHE A 43 19.22 -6.39 -10.52
N ASP A 44 19.79 -7.27 -9.71
CA ASP A 44 21.11 -7.87 -9.95
C ASP A 44 21.04 -9.02 -10.98
N SER A 45 19.83 -9.55 -11.22
CA SER A 45 19.55 -10.68 -12.12
C SER A 45 19.17 -10.26 -13.55
N VAL A 46 19.20 -8.96 -13.87
CA VAL A 46 18.85 -8.48 -15.21
C VAL A 46 19.89 -8.92 -16.24
N ASN A 47 19.47 -9.66 -17.27
CA ASN A 47 20.37 -10.03 -18.37
C ASN A 47 20.55 -8.84 -19.34
N HIS A 48 21.81 -8.45 -19.56
CA HIS A 48 22.13 -7.31 -20.42
C HIS A 48 21.72 -7.53 -21.88
N HIS A 49 21.92 -8.74 -22.44
CA HIS A 49 21.52 -9.05 -23.81
C HIS A 49 20.00 -8.98 -24.00
N ILE A 50 19.22 -9.55 -23.07
CA ILE A 50 17.76 -9.47 -23.10
C ILE A 50 17.28 -8.03 -22.96
N LEU A 51 17.90 -7.24 -22.07
CA LEU A 51 17.55 -5.83 -21.87
C LEU A 51 17.83 -5.01 -23.14
N ILE A 52 18.97 -5.20 -23.78
CA ILE A 52 19.34 -4.49 -25.02
C ILE A 52 18.40 -4.89 -26.16
N GLY A 53 18.09 -6.18 -26.31
CA GLY A 53 17.09 -6.63 -27.30
C GLY A 53 15.69 -6.05 -27.05
N ARG A 54 15.30 -5.84 -25.79
CA ARG A 54 14.05 -5.15 -25.45
C ARG A 54 14.09 -3.67 -25.84
N LEU A 55 15.19 -2.98 -25.59
CA LEU A 55 15.35 -1.58 -26.01
C LEU A 55 15.31 -1.46 -27.53
N ASP A 56 15.92 -2.40 -28.26
CA ASP A 56 15.84 -2.47 -29.72
C ASP A 56 14.40 -2.65 -30.21
N SER A 57 13.65 -3.58 -29.60
CA SER A 57 12.23 -3.80 -29.95
C SER A 57 11.32 -2.59 -29.68
N LEU A 58 11.75 -1.66 -28.82
CA LEU A 58 11.05 -0.40 -28.55
C LEU A 58 11.41 0.71 -29.55
N GLY A 59 12.30 0.45 -30.51
CA GLY A 59 12.69 1.38 -31.56
C GLY A 59 13.83 2.34 -31.19
N PHE A 60 14.67 1.99 -30.22
CA PHE A 60 15.85 2.79 -29.89
C PHE A 60 16.89 2.73 -31.02
N SER A 61 17.58 3.83 -31.30
CA SER A 61 18.61 3.87 -32.34
C SER A 61 19.83 3.03 -31.99
N ASN A 62 20.53 2.53 -33.02
CA ASN A 62 21.77 1.76 -32.86
C ASN A 62 22.82 2.49 -31.99
N ASP A 63 22.94 3.81 -32.12
CA ASP A 63 23.85 4.61 -31.30
C ASP A 63 23.47 4.58 -29.81
N CYS A 64 22.16 4.61 -29.52
CA CYS A 64 21.67 4.53 -28.15
C CYS A 64 21.90 3.14 -27.57
N LEU A 65 21.63 2.09 -28.35
CA LEU A 65 21.90 0.70 -27.96
C LEU A 65 23.39 0.49 -27.71
N ALA A 66 24.27 1.00 -28.57
CA ALA A 66 25.72 0.93 -28.38
C ALA A 66 26.17 1.60 -27.07
N ARG A 67 25.57 2.75 -26.72
CA ARG A 67 25.83 3.42 -25.43
C ARG A 67 25.39 2.58 -24.24
N PHE A 68 24.24 1.92 -24.31
CA PHE A 68 23.80 1.02 -23.24
C PHE A 68 24.67 -0.24 -23.14
N THR A 69 25.04 -0.84 -24.27
CA THR A 69 25.99 -1.96 -24.30
C THR A 69 27.31 -1.56 -23.64
N ASN A 70 27.87 -0.41 -24.00
CA ASN A 70 29.08 0.12 -23.37
C ASN A 70 28.88 0.42 -21.87
N TYR A 71 27.72 0.96 -21.47
CA TYR A 71 27.39 1.22 -20.07
C TYR A 71 27.42 -0.04 -19.19
N PHE A 72 27.14 -1.20 -19.76
CA PHE A 72 27.15 -2.49 -19.06
C PHE A 72 28.45 -3.29 -19.21
N SER A 73 29.26 -2.98 -20.22
CA SER A 73 30.48 -3.74 -20.55
C SER A 73 31.62 -3.51 -19.54
N ASP A 74 32.43 -4.54 -19.32
CA ASP A 74 33.68 -4.53 -18.53
C ASP A 74 33.55 -3.94 -17.12
N ARG A 75 32.37 -4.06 -16.53
CA ARG A 75 32.11 -3.57 -15.19
C ARG A 75 32.68 -4.50 -14.15
N VAL A 76 33.24 -3.91 -13.10
CA VAL A 76 33.71 -4.63 -11.91
C VAL A 76 33.11 -4.03 -10.64
N GLN A 77 33.03 -4.85 -9.60
CA GLN A 77 32.63 -4.47 -8.25
C GLN A 77 33.65 -4.97 -7.23
N CYS A 78 33.78 -4.27 -6.11
CA CYS A 78 34.56 -4.70 -4.96
C CYS A 78 33.86 -4.29 -3.66
N VAL A 79 34.20 -4.95 -2.56
CA VAL A 79 33.69 -4.65 -1.22
C VAL A 79 34.75 -3.84 -0.47
N LYS A 80 34.35 -2.71 0.12
CA LYS A 80 35.20 -1.94 1.04
C LYS A 80 34.77 -2.19 2.48
N SER A 81 35.68 -2.68 3.32
CA SER A 81 35.46 -2.85 4.76
C SER A 81 36.67 -2.32 5.53
N GLU A 82 36.44 -1.43 6.49
CA GLU A 82 37.48 -0.85 7.35
C GLU A 82 38.68 -0.25 6.58
N GLY A 83 38.43 0.30 5.39
CA GLY A 83 39.47 0.88 4.53
C GLY A 83 40.16 -0.11 3.59
N LEU A 84 39.96 -1.42 3.76
CA LEU A 84 40.46 -2.46 2.88
C LEU A 84 39.47 -2.74 1.74
N LEU A 85 40.00 -3.02 0.54
CA LEU A 85 39.22 -3.40 -0.64
C LEU A 85 39.40 -4.88 -0.95
N SER A 86 38.32 -5.56 -1.32
CA SER A 86 38.40 -6.88 -1.92
C SER A 86 39.02 -6.81 -3.32
N GLY A 87 39.42 -7.96 -3.86
CA GLY A 87 39.72 -8.07 -5.30
C GLY A 87 38.53 -7.64 -6.17
N PRO A 88 38.77 -7.16 -7.40
CA PRO A 88 37.73 -6.81 -8.34
C PRO A 88 36.99 -8.07 -8.81
N LEU A 89 35.67 -7.99 -8.87
CA LEU A 89 34.80 -9.05 -9.38
C LEU A 89 34.01 -8.50 -10.58
N ALA A 90 34.05 -9.19 -11.71
CA ALA A 90 33.30 -8.78 -12.90
C ALA A 90 31.78 -8.81 -12.65
N VAL A 91 31.06 -7.85 -13.24
CA VAL A 91 29.61 -7.69 -13.18
C VAL A 91 29.04 -7.97 -14.56
N SER A 92 28.63 -9.22 -14.79
CA SER A 92 28.06 -9.68 -16.07
C SER A 92 26.53 -9.58 -16.14
N MET A 93 25.87 -9.29 -15.02
CA MET A 93 24.42 -9.24 -14.89
C MET A 93 24.02 -8.07 -13.99
N GLY A 94 22.79 -7.61 -14.18
CA GLY A 94 22.14 -6.66 -13.31
C GLY A 94 22.27 -5.21 -13.75
N VAL A 95 21.38 -4.39 -13.21
CA VAL A 95 21.45 -2.93 -13.33
C VAL A 95 22.04 -2.35 -12.04
N PRO A 96 22.90 -1.33 -12.13
CA PRO A 96 23.52 -0.73 -10.94
C PRO A 96 22.47 -0.14 -10.00
N GLN A 97 22.40 -0.67 -8.79
CA GLN A 97 21.55 -0.15 -7.73
C GLN A 97 21.98 1.28 -7.36
N GLY A 98 21.01 2.17 -7.16
CA GLY A 98 21.26 3.59 -6.90
C GLY A 98 21.58 4.43 -8.14
N SER A 99 21.70 3.81 -9.33
CA SER A 99 21.75 4.58 -10.57
C SER A 99 20.38 5.16 -10.92
N ILE A 100 20.38 6.34 -11.56
CA ILE A 100 19.14 7.02 -12.00
C ILE A 100 18.37 6.13 -13.00
N LEU A 101 19.09 5.44 -13.89
CA LEU A 101 18.49 4.65 -14.97
C LEU A 101 18.13 3.21 -14.57
N GLY A 102 18.73 2.65 -13.52
CA GLY A 102 18.56 1.23 -13.17
C GLY A 102 17.09 0.86 -12.95
N LEU A 103 16.33 1.74 -12.30
CA LEU A 103 14.89 1.56 -12.07
C LEU A 103 14.09 1.56 -13.38
N THR A 104 14.35 2.53 -14.25
CA THR A 104 13.67 2.65 -15.56
C THR A 104 14.01 1.46 -16.46
N LEU A 105 15.26 1.01 -16.46
CA LEU A 105 15.69 -0.13 -17.24
C LEU A 105 15.06 -1.43 -16.73
N PHE A 106 14.96 -1.60 -15.41
CA PHE A 106 14.23 -2.73 -14.83
C PHE A 106 12.74 -2.71 -15.19
N SER A 107 12.10 -1.53 -15.16
CA SER A 107 10.73 -1.36 -15.62
C SER A 107 10.51 -1.80 -17.07
N VAL A 108 11.42 -1.42 -17.98
CA VAL A 108 11.39 -1.86 -19.38
C VAL A 108 11.58 -3.38 -19.48
N TYR A 109 12.47 -3.93 -18.67
CA TYR A 109 12.79 -5.36 -18.65
C TYR A 109 11.58 -6.24 -18.35
N ILE A 110 10.76 -5.86 -17.36
CA ILE A 110 9.61 -6.66 -16.91
C ILE A 110 8.27 -6.26 -17.55
N ASN A 111 8.25 -5.28 -18.46
CA ASN A 111 7.02 -4.66 -18.94
C ASN A 111 6.01 -5.68 -19.51
N ASP A 112 6.49 -6.69 -20.23
CA ASP A 112 5.62 -7.66 -20.92
C ASP A 112 5.16 -8.79 -20.01
N VAL A 113 5.73 -8.95 -18.81
CA VAL A 113 5.26 -9.96 -17.85
C VAL A 113 3.80 -9.72 -17.49
N ALA A 114 3.37 -8.45 -17.47
CA ALA A 114 1.97 -8.09 -17.23
C ALA A 114 1.03 -8.48 -18.39
N LEU A 115 1.56 -8.70 -19.61
CA LEU A 115 0.78 -9.13 -20.78
C LEU A 115 0.58 -10.64 -20.82
N ALA A 116 1.47 -11.41 -20.18
CA ALA A 116 1.44 -12.86 -20.23
C ALA A 116 0.23 -13.50 -19.53
N ALA A 117 -0.37 -12.81 -18.55
CA ALA A 117 -1.55 -13.32 -17.86
C ALA A 117 -2.83 -12.74 -18.46
N VAL A 118 -3.26 -13.35 -19.57
CA VAL A 118 -4.56 -13.13 -20.19
C VAL A 118 -5.67 -13.33 -19.13
N GLU A 119 -6.72 -12.49 -19.17
CA GLU A 119 -7.89 -12.54 -18.27
C GLU A 119 -7.67 -12.19 -16.79
N SER A 120 -6.55 -11.55 -16.43
CA SER A 120 -6.27 -11.33 -15.02
C SER A 120 -5.64 -10.00 -14.59
N LEU A 121 -5.95 -9.61 -13.34
CA LEU A 121 -5.41 -8.41 -12.73
C LEU A 121 -4.03 -8.72 -12.12
N ILE A 122 -2.99 -8.29 -12.84
CA ILE A 122 -1.63 -8.16 -12.31
C ILE A 122 -1.41 -6.69 -11.94
N HIS A 123 -0.89 -6.45 -10.74
CA HIS A 123 -0.41 -5.14 -10.33
C HIS A 123 1.06 -5.20 -9.95
N PRO A 124 1.99 -4.94 -10.89
CA PRO A 124 3.41 -4.93 -10.60
C PRO A 124 3.81 -3.61 -9.94
N TYR A 125 4.51 -3.70 -8.82
CA TYR A 125 5.22 -2.59 -8.19
C TYR A 125 6.68 -2.99 -8.11
N THR A 126 7.48 -2.59 -9.11
CA THR A 126 8.88 -3.03 -9.23
C THR A 126 8.95 -4.56 -9.28
N ASP A 127 9.77 -5.17 -8.44
CA ASP A 127 9.90 -6.59 -8.15
C ASP A 127 8.75 -7.17 -7.30
N ASP A 128 8.10 -6.35 -6.47
CA ASP A 128 6.91 -6.75 -5.70
C ASP A 128 5.68 -6.82 -6.63
N THR A 129 5.35 -8.02 -7.10
CA THR A 129 4.19 -8.23 -7.99
C THR A 129 3.07 -8.94 -7.26
N ILE A 130 1.83 -8.48 -7.41
CA ILE A 130 0.66 -9.22 -6.97
C ILE A 130 -0.21 -9.64 -8.16
N ARG A 131 -0.63 -10.90 -8.13
CA ARG A 131 -1.59 -11.49 -9.05
C ARG A 131 -2.80 -11.93 -8.24
N TYR A 132 -4.00 -11.45 -8.57
CA TYR A 132 -5.21 -11.81 -7.82
C TYR A 132 -6.44 -12.02 -8.71
N THR A 133 -7.21 -13.06 -8.42
CA THR A 133 -8.41 -13.44 -9.17
C THR A 133 -9.61 -13.52 -8.24
N SER A 134 -10.81 -13.35 -8.81
CA SER A 134 -12.06 -13.52 -8.07
C SER A 134 -13.12 -14.19 -8.91
N GLY A 135 -13.97 -15.01 -8.29
CA GLY A 135 -15.00 -15.77 -8.99
C GLY A 135 -16.13 -16.22 -8.06
N PRO A 136 -17.28 -16.61 -8.62
CA PRO A 136 -18.45 -17.02 -7.83
C PRO A 136 -18.23 -18.35 -7.08
N SER A 137 -17.36 -19.23 -7.59
CA SER A 137 -17.01 -20.51 -6.96
C SER A 137 -15.53 -20.54 -6.57
N LEU A 138 -15.23 -21.35 -5.56
CA LEU A 138 -13.86 -21.58 -5.12
C LEU A 138 -13.06 -22.31 -6.21
N ASP A 139 -13.67 -23.29 -6.87
CA ASP A 139 -13.01 -24.09 -7.91
C ASP A 139 -12.55 -23.23 -9.09
N THR A 140 -13.37 -22.26 -9.54
CA THR A 140 -12.98 -21.32 -10.59
C THR A 140 -11.77 -20.49 -10.17
N VAL A 141 -11.72 -20.03 -8.92
CA VAL A 141 -10.58 -19.26 -8.40
C VAL A 141 -9.33 -20.14 -8.30
N LEU A 142 -9.48 -21.37 -7.81
CA LEU A 142 -8.38 -22.33 -7.64
C LEU A 142 -7.90 -22.96 -8.95
N SER A 143 -8.65 -22.89 -10.05
CA SER A 143 -8.17 -23.30 -11.38
C SER A 143 -7.54 -22.14 -12.15
N THR A 144 -8.12 -20.94 -12.04
CA THR A 144 -7.66 -19.74 -12.77
C THR A 144 -6.35 -19.20 -12.21
N LEU A 145 -6.22 -19.17 -10.87
CA LEU A 145 -5.03 -18.60 -10.23
C LEU A 145 -3.74 -19.37 -10.59
N PRO A 146 -3.66 -20.72 -10.44
CA PRO A 146 -2.48 -21.49 -10.82
C PRO A 146 -2.12 -21.35 -12.29
N THR A 147 -3.11 -21.44 -13.19
CA THR A 147 -2.88 -21.31 -14.64
C THR A 147 -2.22 -19.99 -14.99
N SER A 148 -2.76 -18.89 -14.45
CA SER A 148 -2.19 -17.57 -14.67
C SER A 148 -0.84 -17.35 -13.97
N PHE A 149 -0.63 -17.96 -12.81
CA PHE A 149 0.65 -17.90 -12.10
C PHE A 149 1.73 -18.65 -12.89
N ASN A 150 1.42 -19.81 -13.46
CA ASN A 150 2.33 -20.56 -14.33
C ASN A 150 2.75 -19.74 -15.56
N ALA A 151 1.82 -19.02 -16.20
CA ALA A 151 2.15 -18.12 -17.32
C ALA A 151 3.13 -17.00 -16.90
N ILE A 152 2.94 -16.43 -15.71
CA ILE A 152 3.85 -15.44 -15.13
C ILE A 152 5.22 -16.06 -14.82
N GLN A 153 5.26 -17.26 -14.25
CA GLN A 153 6.51 -17.97 -13.95
C GLN A 153 7.32 -18.26 -15.21
N LEU A 154 6.67 -18.74 -16.27
CA LEU A 154 7.31 -18.96 -17.57
C LEU A 154 7.85 -17.66 -18.16
N SER A 155 7.12 -16.55 -17.99
CA SER A 155 7.58 -15.23 -18.44
C SER A 155 8.81 -14.75 -17.68
N PHE A 156 8.84 -14.93 -16.35
CA PHE A 156 10.04 -14.63 -15.56
C PHE A 156 11.21 -15.53 -15.93
N HIS A 157 10.96 -16.82 -16.14
CA HIS A 157 11.98 -17.76 -16.57
C HIS A 157 12.59 -17.38 -17.93
N GLY A 158 11.76 -16.96 -18.90
CA GLY A 158 12.23 -16.44 -20.20
C GLY A 158 13.06 -15.16 -20.07
N LEU A 159 12.82 -14.37 -19.02
CA LEU A 159 13.63 -13.20 -18.65
C LEU A 159 14.81 -13.53 -17.75
N GLN A 160 15.11 -14.81 -17.49
CA GLN A 160 16.15 -15.24 -16.56
C GLN A 160 15.99 -14.64 -15.15
N LEU A 161 14.76 -14.35 -14.75
CA LEU A 161 14.42 -13.89 -13.40
C LEU A 161 13.95 -15.09 -12.57
N LEU A 162 14.62 -15.31 -11.44
CA LEU A 162 14.30 -16.40 -10.54
C LEU A 162 13.24 -15.98 -9.52
N LEU A 163 12.23 -16.84 -9.34
CA LEU A 163 11.21 -16.67 -8.31
C LEU A 163 11.82 -16.91 -6.92
N ASN A 164 11.51 -16.05 -5.96
CA ASN A 164 11.81 -16.30 -4.57
C ASN A 164 10.68 -17.13 -3.94
N THR A 165 10.78 -18.46 -4.01
CA THR A 165 9.77 -19.39 -3.47
C THR A 165 9.53 -19.19 -1.97
N SER A 166 10.55 -18.80 -1.22
CA SER A 166 10.44 -18.55 0.22
C SER A 166 9.60 -17.31 0.57
N LYS A 167 9.57 -16.29 -0.30
CA LYS A 167 8.82 -15.04 -0.11
C LYS A 167 7.58 -14.92 -0.97
N THR A 168 7.47 -15.74 -2.00
CA THR A 168 6.27 -15.86 -2.83
C THR A 168 5.22 -16.65 -2.06
N LYS A 169 4.05 -16.06 -1.83
CA LYS A 169 3.01 -16.64 -0.97
C LYS A 169 1.64 -16.51 -1.59
N CYS A 170 0.78 -17.49 -1.32
CA CYS A 170 -0.62 -17.45 -1.70
C CYS A 170 -1.49 -17.01 -0.51
N MET A 171 -2.57 -16.29 -0.78
CA MET A 171 -3.57 -15.92 0.23
C MET A 171 -4.96 -16.01 -0.37
N LEU A 172 -5.85 -16.72 0.33
CA LEU A 172 -7.27 -16.73 0.02
C LEU A 172 -8.01 -15.73 0.90
N PHE A 173 -8.48 -14.64 0.29
CA PHE A 173 -9.29 -13.64 0.97
C PHE A 173 -10.70 -14.17 1.20
N ASN A 174 -11.13 -14.16 2.45
CA ASN A 174 -12.43 -14.65 2.84
C ASN A 174 -12.88 -14.00 4.15
N ARG A 175 -14.12 -13.51 4.20
CA ARG A 175 -14.78 -13.06 5.43
C ARG A 175 -15.75 -14.08 6.02
N SER A 176 -16.54 -14.74 5.18
CA SER A 176 -17.71 -15.52 5.63
C SER A 176 -18.04 -16.73 4.76
N LEU A 177 -17.43 -16.89 3.59
CA LEU A 177 -17.72 -18.01 2.69
C LEU A 177 -17.11 -19.32 3.22
N PRO A 178 -17.71 -20.49 2.97
CA PRO A 178 -17.11 -21.76 3.29
C PRO A 178 -15.79 -21.94 2.52
N VAL A 179 -14.74 -22.37 3.20
CA VAL A 179 -13.44 -22.68 2.59
C VAL A 179 -12.91 -23.98 3.21
N PRO A 180 -12.36 -24.91 2.41
CA PRO A 180 -11.71 -26.11 2.91
C PRO A 180 -10.54 -25.76 3.85
N ALA A 181 -10.25 -26.63 4.81
CA ALA A 181 -9.19 -26.39 5.80
C ALA A 181 -7.82 -26.12 5.16
N ARG A 182 -7.56 -26.69 3.96
CA ARG A 182 -6.39 -26.43 3.13
C ARG A 182 -6.80 -26.39 1.65
N PRO A 183 -6.61 -25.27 0.93
CA PRO A 183 -6.73 -25.25 -0.53
C PRO A 183 -5.66 -26.13 -1.16
N SER A 184 -5.87 -26.55 -2.41
CA SER A 184 -4.85 -27.23 -3.22
C SER A 184 -3.60 -26.38 -3.37
N SER A 185 -2.43 -27.01 -3.20
CA SER A 185 -1.12 -26.38 -3.42
C SER A 185 -0.99 -25.88 -4.86
N ILE A 186 -0.29 -24.76 -5.04
CA ILE A 186 0.08 -24.24 -6.36
C ILE A 186 1.54 -24.61 -6.60
N PRO A 187 1.84 -25.49 -7.58
CA PRO A 187 3.21 -25.90 -7.84
C PRO A 187 4.02 -24.76 -8.47
N THR A 188 5.31 -24.78 -8.24
CA THR A 188 6.29 -23.92 -8.90
C THR A 188 7.09 -24.70 -9.94
N LEU A 189 7.77 -23.99 -10.86
CA LEU A 189 8.67 -24.61 -11.84
C LEU A 189 9.77 -25.46 -11.18
N ASP A 190 10.22 -25.09 -9.99
CA ASP A 190 11.23 -25.81 -9.21
C ASP A 190 10.64 -26.98 -8.39
N SER A 191 9.42 -27.43 -8.71
CA SER A 191 8.71 -28.53 -8.03
C SER A 191 8.42 -28.31 -6.53
N SER A 192 8.49 -27.06 -6.07
CA SER A 192 8.07 -26.66 -4.72
C SER A 192 6.64 -26.13 -4.71
N ASP A 193 5.89 -26.38 -3.64
CA ASP A 193 4.53 -25.86 -3.49
C ASP A 193 4.52 -24.48 -2.84
N LEU A 194 3.67 -23.57 -3.35
CA LEU A 194 3.44 -22.29 -2.70
C LEU A 194 2.72 -22.44 -1.36
N GLU A 195 3.26 -21.78 -0.34
CA GLU A 195 2.63 -21.70 0.98
C GLU A 195 1.43 -20.75 0.98
N TYR A 196 0.31 -21.21 1.55
CA TYR A 196 -0.84 -20.37 1.86
C TYR A 196 -0.66 -19.69 3.23
N VAL A 197 -0.81 -18.37 3.26
CA VAL A 197 -0.64 -17.56 4.47
C VAL A 197 -1.89 -16.77 4.83
N ASP A 198 -2.13 -16.59 6.13
CA ASP A 198 -3.23 -15.78 6.64
C ASP A 198 -2.91 -14.29 6.70
N ASN A 199 -1.61 -13.93 6.76
CA ASN A 199 -1.11 -12.57 6.81
C ASN A 199 0.12 -12.41 5.91
N TYR A 200 0.20 -11.31 5.18
CA TYR A 200 1.32 -10.98 4.30
C TYR A 200 1.59 -9.48 4.32
N LYS A 201 2.87 -9.08 4.25
CA LYS A 201 3.29 -7.68 4.25
C LYS A 201 3.53 -7.19 2.83
N TYR A 202 2.47 -6.68 2.19
CA TYR A 202 2.52 -6.17 0.82
C TYR A 202 2.80 -4.65 0.82
N LEU A 203 3.85 -4.20 0.10
CA LEU A 203 4.24 -2.79 -0.03
C LEU A 203 4.29 -2.02 1.30
N GLY A 204 4.82 -2.67 2.33
CA GLY A 204 4.94 -2.10 3.67
C GLY A 204 3.67 -2.13 4.53
N VAL A 205 2.59 -2.75 4.06
CA VAL A 205 1.29 -2.86 4.76
C VAL A 205 0.94 -4.32 5.02
N TRP A 206 0.58 -4.63 6.26
CA TRP A 206 0.11 -5.96 6.64
C TRP A 206 -1.34 -6.15 6.18
N LEU A 207 -1.53 -7.04 5.22
CA LEU A 207 -2.82 -7.54 4.76
C LEU A 207 -3.06 -8.90 5.43
N GLY A 208 -4.30 -9.16 5.80
CA GLY A 208 -4.70 -10.48 6.27
C GLY A 208 -5.95 -10.94 5.54
N ARG A 209 -6.18 -12.25 5.51
CA ARG A 209 -7.26 -12.85 4.71
C ARG A 209 -8.67 -12.28 4.95
N LYS A 210 -8.96 -11.82 6.18
CA LYS A 210 -10.25 -11.19 6.55
C LYS A 210 -10.26 -9.66 6.34
N LEU A 211 -9.12 -9.07 6.01
CA LEU A 211 -8.89 -7.62 5.89
C LEU A 211 -9.36 -6.85 7.15
N SER A 212 -9.11 -7.43 8.34
CA SER A 212 -9.47 -6.80 9.63
C SER A 212 -8.45 -5.78 10.12
N PHE A 213 -7.25 -5.76 9.53
CA PHE A 213 -6.10 -4.91 9.89
C PHE A 213 -5.60 -5.05 11.34
N ARG A 214 -6.01 -6.08 12.08
CA ARG A 214 -5.53 -6.33 13.47
C ARG A 214 -4.00 -6.43 13.54
N THR A 215 -3.39 -7.21 12.65
CA THR A 215 -1.94 -7.38 12.56
C THR A 215 -1.24 -6.05 12.26
N ARG A 216 -1.77 -5.26 11.32
CA ARG A 216 -1.25 -3.93 10.98
C ARG A 216 -1.26 -3.00 12.19
N ILE A 217 -2.39 -2.90 12.88
CA ILE A 217 -2.55 -1.98 14.01
C ILE A 217 -1.64 -2.39 15.17
N LYS A 218 -1.55 -3.69 15.50
CA LYS A 218 -0.60 -4.20 16.51
C LYS A 218 0.85 -3.85 16.16
N HIS A 219 1.24 -4.04 14.90
CA HIS A 219 2.58 -3.71 14.43
C HIS A 219 2.88 -2.20 14.55
N LEU A 220 1.92 -1.34 14.17
CA LEU A 220 2.06 0.11 14.34
C LEU A 220 2.23 0.49 15.83
N GLN A 221 1.39 -0.05 16.71
CA GLN A 221 1.50 0.19 18.14
C GLN A 221 2.87 -0.23 18.68
N SER A 222 3.36 -1.42 18.31
CA SER A 222 4.67 -1.91 18.76
C SER A 222 5.81 -0.98 18.29
N LYS A 223 5.81 -0.61 17.00
CA LYS A 223 6.85 0.26 16.42
C LYS A 223 6.85 1.65 17.06
N VAL A 224 5.67 2.22 17.31
CA VAL A 224 5.53 3.52 17.98
C VAL A 224 5.93 3.44 19.44
N LYS A 225 5.49 2.41 20.18
CA LYS A 225 5.86 2.19 21.59
C LYS A 225 7.37 2.07 21.77
N SER A 226 8.04 1.29 20.93
CA SER A 226 9.50 1.12 20.98
C SER A 226 10.22 2.47 20.82
N ARG A 227 9.84 3.27 19.82
CA ARG A 227 10.44 4.60 19.59
C ARG A 227 10.14 5.59 20.72
N ILE A 228 8.88 5.64 21.16
CA ILE A 228 8.47 6.52 22.25
C ILE A 228 9.19 6.14 23.55
N GLY A 229 9.37 4.85 23.84
CA GLY A 229 10.13 4.38 25.01
C GLY A 229 11.56 4.91 25.01
N PHE A 230 12.25 4.80 23.88
CA PHE A 230 13.59 5.39 23.71
C PHE A 230 13.60 6.91 23.92
N LEU A 231 12.63 7.62 23.35
CA LEU A 231 12.51 9.07 23.49
C LEU A 231 12.27 9.48 24.95
N PHE A 232 11.37 8.78 25.67
CA PHE A 232 11.10 9.05 27.07
C PHE A 232 12.29 8.80 27.98
N HIS A 233 13.10 7.78 27.70
CA HIS A 233 14.33 7.51 28.45
C HIS A 233 15.28 8.71 28.40
N ASN A 234 15.33 9.40 27.25
CA ASN A 234 16.19 10.56 27.01
C ASN A 234 15.46 11.90 27.14
N LYS A 235 14.29 11.94 27.81
CA LYS A 235 13.40 13.12 27.82
C LYS A 235 14.01 14.39 28.42
N ALA A 236 15.05 14.27 29.24
CA ALA A 236 15.74 15.40 29.87
C ALA A 236 16.62 16.15 28.86
N SER A 237 17.13 15.46 27.83
CA SER A 237 18.06 15.99 26.84
C SER A 237 17.40 16.85 25.77
N PHE A 238 16.06 16.97 25.78
CA PHE A 238 15.31 17.62 24.70
C PHE A 238 14.46 18.79 25.22
N THR A 239 14.59 19.93 24.54
CA THR A 239 13.67 21.07 24.67
C THR A 239 12.28 20.72 24.15
N TYR A 240 11.25 21.51 24.47
CA TYR A 240 9.90 21.31 23.94
C TYR A 240 9.90 21.28 22.40
N ALA A 241 10.57 22.24 21.75
CA ALA A 241 10.65 22.33 20.30
C ALA A 241 11.34 21.10 19.67
N ALA A 242 12.41 20.60 20.29
CA ALA A 242 13.08 19.38 19.86
C ALA A 242 12.16 18.16 19.98
N LYS A 243 11.42 18.02 21.10
CA LYS A 243 10.46 16.92 21.29
C LYS A 243 9.34 16.95 20.26
N HIS A 244 8.78 18.14 20.02
CA HIS A 244 7.72 18.34 19.02
C HIS A 244 8.21 17.91 17.63
N THR A 245 9.40 18.36 17.25
CA THR A 245 10.05 18.00 15.98
C THR A 245 10.34 16.50 15.88
N LEU A 246 10.90 15.90 16.93
CA LEU A 246 11.19 14.47 16.98
C LEU A 246 9.94 13.62 16.76
N VAL A 247 8.83 13.92 17.47
CA VAL A 247 7.57 13.18 17.29
C VAL A 247 7.01 13.41 15.88
N LYS A 248 7.03 14.65 15.39
CA LYS A 248 6.57 15.01 14.05
C LYS A 248 7.34 14.28 12.94
N LEU A 249 8.65 14.10 13.08
CA LEU A 249 9.50 13.51 12.05
C LEU A 249 9.71 11.99 12.19
N THR A 250 9.51 11.41 13.38
CA THR A 250 9.86 10.00 13.63
C THR A 250 8.70 9.12 14.06
N ILE A 251 7.61 9.69 14.57
CA ILE A 251 6.41 8.97 15.04
C ILE A 251 5.24 9.17 14.08
N LEU A 252 4.89 10.42 13.75
CA LEU A 252 3.76 10.69 12.84
C LEU A 252 3.90 9.98 11.49
N PRO A 253 5.08 9.92 10.83
CA PRO A 253 5.21 9.22 9.56
C PRO A 253 4.91 7.72 9.66
N ILE A 254 5.10 7.10 10.83
CA ILE A 254 4.74 5.69 11.06
C ILE A 254 3.21 5.53 11.07
N LEU A 255 2.52 6.46 11.73
CA LEU A 255 1.05 6.50 11.83
C LEU A 255 0.38 7.06 10.57
N ASP A 256 1.09 7.80 9.74
CA ASP A 256 0.54 8.41 8.53
C ASP A 256 0.78 7.53 7.30
N PHE A 257 1.85 6.73 7.28
CA PHE A 257 2.16 5.85 6.16
C PHE A 257 1.02 4.86 5.87
N SER A 258 0.42 5.00 4.69
CA SER A 258 -0.70 4.19 4.21
C SER A 258 -1.89 4.16 5.18
N ASN A 259 -2.14 5.25 5.91
CA ASN A 259 -3.22 5.33 6.88
C ASN A 259 -4.63 5.26 6.29
N VAL A 260 -4.76 5.71 5.04
CA VAL A 260 -5.95 5.56 4.19
C VAL A 260 -6.34 4.10 3.95
N ILE A 261 -5.39 3.17 3.99
CA ILE A 261 -5.63 1.75 3.71
C ILE A 261 -6.32 1.06 4.89
N TYR A 262 -5.84 1.32 6.11
CA TYR A 262 -6.44 0.73 7.31
C TYR A 262 -7.54 1.60 7.92
N LYS A 263 -7.95 2.71 7.26
CA LYS A 263 -9.09 3.53 7.68
C LYS A 263 -10.40 2.74 7.76
N ILE A 264 -10.53 1.68 6.97
CA ILE A 264 -11.69 0.77 6.95
C ILE A 264 -11.70 -0.24 8.11
N ALA A 265 -10.65 -0.25 8.94
CA ALA A 265 -10.65 -1.04 10.17
C ALA A 265 -11.78 -0.60 11.12
N SER A 266 -12.18 -1.48 12.03
CA SER A 266 -13.22 -1.13 13.00
C SER A 266 -12.77 0.00 13.93
N ASN A 267 -13.71 0.86 14.34
CA ASN A 267 -13.42 1.97 15.26
C ASN A 267 -12.79 1.47 16.57
N THR A 268 -13.26 0.35 17.10
CA THR A 268 -12.68 -0.30 18.29
C THR A 268 -11.20 -0.66 18.12
N LEU A 269 -10.78 -0.97 16.88
CA LEU A 269 -9.39 -1.26 16.59
C LEU A 269 -8.58 0.03 16.37
N LEU A 270 -9.14 1.01 15.68
CA LEU A 270 -8.49 2.31 15.43
C LEU A 270 -8.21 3.08 16.72
N ILE A 271 -9.14 3.08 17.68
CA ILE A 271 -8.97 3.74 18.99
C ILE A 271 -7.74 3.19 19.74
N LYS A 272 -7.28 1.97 19.46
CA LYS A 272 -6.06 1.43 20.08
C LYS A 272 -4.81 2.22 19.68
N LEU A 273 -4.81 2.90 18.53
CA LEU A 273 -3.71 3.79 18.13
C LEU A 273 -3.71 5.10 18.91
N ASP A 274 -4.86 5.55 19.43
CA ASP A 274 -4.93 6.80 20.20
C ASP A 274 -4.05 6.73 21.45
N ALA A 275 -4.00 5.57 22.12
CA ALA A 275 -3.14 5.39 23.30
C ALA A 275 -1.65 5.68 23.01
N VAL A 276 -1.13 5.22 21.87
CA VAL A 276 0.28 5.46 21.50
C VAL A 276 0.49 6.88 20.95
N TYR A 277 -0.52 7.44 20.30
CA TYR A 277 -0.51 8.84 19.85
C TYR A 277 -0.52 9.82 21.03
N HIS A 278 -1.38 9.60 22.02
CA HIS A 278 -1.43 10.38 23.27
C HIS A 278 -0.14 10.26 24.05
N SER A 279 0.46 9.06 24.11
CA SER A 279 1.77 8.88 24.74
C SER A 279 2.84 9.75 24.05
N ALA A 280 2.82 9.85 22.72
CA ALA A 280 3.73 10.70 21.96
C ALA A 280 3.49 12.19 22.28
N ILE A 281 2.24 12.62 22.38
CA ILE A 281 1.90 13.99 22.74
C ILE A 281 2.35 14.32 24.16
N ARG A 282 2.11 13.41 25.11
CA ARG A 282 2.56 13.56 26.51
C ARG A 282 4.07 13.65 26.64
N PHE A 283 4.83 12.98 25.77
CA PHE A 283 6.27 13.16 25.71
C PHE A 283 6.66 14.62 25.43
N VAL A 284 5.96 15.26 24.49
CA VAL A 284 6.18 16.67 24.12
C VAL A 284 5.72 17.61 25.23
N THR A 285 4.49 17.47 25.71
CA THR A 285 3.85 18.43 26.62
C THR A 285 4.22 18.24 28.08
N LYS A 286 4.72 17.06 28.46
CA LYS A 286 4.87 16.63 29.87
C LYS A 286 3.55 16.62 30.66
N ALA A 287 2.40 16.58 29.97
CA ALA A 287 1.09 16.63 30.61
C ALA A 287 0.79 15.36 31.44
N PRO A 288 0.21 15.49 32.66
CA PRO A 288 -0.18 14.38 33.53
C PRO A 288 -1.13 13.39 32.85
N TYR A 289 -1.07 12.10 33.19
CA TYR A 289 -1.89 11.07 32.54
C TYR A 289 -3.41 11.32 32.58
N THR A 290 -3.88 12.11 33.55
CA THR A 290 -5.28 12.53 33.72
C THR A 290 -5.72 13.64 32.78
N THR A 291 -4.80 14.36 32.13
CA THR A 291 -5.14 15.45 31.19
C THR A 291 -6.02 14.92 30.06
N HIS A 292 -7.13 15.63 29.80
CA HIS A 292 -8.08 15.27 28.77
C HIS A 292 -7.43 15.38 27.37
N HIS A 293 -7.84 14.51 26.46
CA HIS A 293 -7.18 14.39 25.15
C HIS A 293 -7.36 15.65 24.27
N CYS A 294 -8.46 16.40 24.43
CA CYS A 294 -8.64 17.68 23.74
C CYS A 294 -7.58 18.71 24.14
N ASP A 295 -7.24 18.79 25.44
CA ASP A 295 -6.22 19.71 25.93
C ASP A 295 -4.84 19.32 25.42
N LEU A 296 -4.57 18.00 25.36
CA LEU A 296 -3.33 17.50 24.75
C LEU A 296 -3.17 17.96 23.29
N TYR A 297 -4.25 17.88 22.51
CA TYR A 297 -4.25 18.31 21.11
C TYR A 297 -4.02 19.82 20.98
N ALA A 298 -4.68 20.62 21.82
CA ALA A 298 -4.52 22.07 21.86
C ALA A 298 -3.07 22.47 22.22
N LEU A 299 -2.48 21.84 23.23
CA LEU A 299 -1.13 22.13 23.71
C LEU A 299 -0.02 21.88 22.67
N VAL A 300 -0.22 20.96 21.72
CA VAL A 300 0.77 20.68 20.65
C VAL A 300 0.38 21.26 19.30
N GLY A 301 -0.84 21.78 19.18
CA GLY A 301 -1.42 22.25 17.92
C GLY A 301 -1.61 21.13 16.89
N TRP A 302 -1.91 19.91 17.31
CA TRP A 302 -2.14 18.78 16.40
C TRP A 302 -3.58 18.30 16.46
N PRO A 303 -4.19 17.93 15.31
CA PRO A 303 -5.52 17.33 15.31
C PRO A 303 -5.52 15.93 15.93
N SER A 304 -6.72 15.45 16.28
CA SER A 304 -6.91 14.05 16.68
C SER A 304 -6.44 13.09 15.58
N LEU A 305 -6.05 11.87 15.96
CA LEU A 305 -5.63 10.86 14.98
C LEU A 305 -6.78 10.52 14.02
N HIS A 306 -8.02 10.49 14.51
CA HIS A 306 -9.22 10.33 13.68
C HIS A 306 -9.34 11.42 12.61
N THR A 307 -9.18 12.70 12.99
CA THR A 307 -9.23 13.83 12.07
C THR A 307 -8.10 13.75 11.04
N ARG A 308 -6.89 13.35 11.44
CA ARG A 308 -5.77 13.13 10.48
C ARG A 308 -6.10 12.06 9.45
N LEU A 309 -6.57 10.91 9.93
CA LEU A 309 -7.00 9.78 9.10
C LEU A 309 -8.08 10.19 8.10
N GLN A 310 -9.11 10.91 8.56
CA GLN A 310 -10.18 11.43 7.70
C GLN A 310 -9.67 12.46 6.69
N THR A 311 -8.76 13.35 7.10
CA THR A 311 -8.18 14.35 6.20
C THR A 311 -7.39 13.70 5.07
N HIS A 312 -6.52 12.73 5.36
CA HIS A 312 -5.76 12.02 4.33
C HIS A 312 -6.68 11.23 3.40
N TRP A 313 -7.75 10.64 3.94
CA TRP A 313 -8.76 9.94 3.15
C TRP A 313 -9.44 10.90 2.15
N LEU A 314 -9.91 12.05 2.62
CA LEU A 314 -10.53 13.08 1.78
C LEU A 314 -9.56 13.66 0.75
N GLN A 315 -8.28 13.84 1.11
CA GLN A 315 -7.26 14.28 0.16
C GLN A 315 -7.04 13.27 -0.97
N VAL A 316 -7.08 11.97 -0.68
CA VAL A 316 -7.04 10.94 -1.72
C VAL A 316 -8.26 11.07 -2.63
N ILE A 317 -9.46 11.17 -2.07
CA ILE A 317 -10.69 11.33 -2.87
C ILE A 317 -10.61 12.57 -3.76
N TYR A 318 -10.29 13.72 -3.18
CA TYR A 318 -10.18 14.99 -3.88
C TYR A 318 -9.15 14.93 -5.02
N LYS A 319 -7.96 14.36 -4.77
CA LYS A 319 -6.94 14.18 -5.81
C LYS A 319 -7.43 13.25 -6.91
N THR A 320 -8.17 12.20 -6.56
CA THR A 320 -8.77 11.28 -7.54
C THR A 320 -9.76 12.01 -8.43
N LEU A 321 -10.67 12.81 -7.85
CA LEU A 321 -11.66 13.62 -8.60
C LEU A 321 -11.00 14.59 -9.59
N LEU A 322 -9.82 15.11 -9.25
CA LEU A 322 -9.05 15.99 -10.12
C LEU A 322 -8.14 15.26 -11.12
N GLY A 323 -8.15 13.93 -11.18
CA GLY A 323 -7.24 13.16 -12.02
C GLY A 323 -5.76 13.28 -11.63
N LYS A 324 -5.45 13.71 -10.39
CA LYS A 324 -4.08 13.88 -9.86
C LYS A 324 -3.53 12.60 -9.21
N VAL A 325 -4.11 11.46 -9.53
CA VAL A 325 -3.73 10.13 -9.04
C VAL A 325 -3.50 9.22 -10.24
N PRO A 326 -2.91 8.02 -10.06
CA PRO A 326 -2.75 7.08 -11.15
C PRO A 326 -4.07 6.77 -11.87
N PRO A 327 -4.08 6.58 -13.20
CA PRO A 327 -5.29 6.38 -13.99
C PRO A 327 -6.19 5.24 -13.46
N TYR A 328 -5.59 4.17 -12.93
CA TYR A 328 -6.32 3.03 -12.36
C TYR A 328 -7.12 3.34 -11.08
N LEU A 329 -6.83 4.47 -10.41
CA LEU A 329 -7.65 4.98 -9.30
C LEU A 329 -8.72 5.95 -9.81
N SER A 330 -8.40 6.78 -10.80
CA SER A 330 -9.38 7.66 -11.44
C SER A 330 -10.54 6.89 -12.07
N SER A 331 -10.25 5.73 -12.66
CA SER A 331 -11.28 4.84 -13.23
C SER A 331 -12.24 4.23 -12.20
N LEU A 332 -11.96 4.33 -10.89
CA LEU A 332 -12.85 3.83 -9.84
C LEU A 332 -14.09 4.73 -9.62
N GLN A 333 -14.13 5.92 -10.23
CA GLN A 333 -15.23 6.88 -10.09
C GLN A 333 -16.52 6.48 -10.82
N HIS A 334 -16.42 5.58 -11.80
CA HIS A 334 -17.56 5.08 -12.55
C HIS A 334 -17.73 3.58 -12.23
N PRO A 335 -18.47 3.20 -11.17
CA PRO A 335 -18.88 1.82 -11.04
C PRO A 335 -19.72 1.45 -12.27
N PRO A 336 -19.49 0.30 -12.92
CA PRO A 336 -20.44 -0.22 -13.90
C PRO A 336 -21.80 -0.32 -13.20
N VAL A 337 -22.82 0.25 -13.85
CA VAL A 337 -24.16 0.49 -13.32
C VAL A 337 -24.77 -0.81 -12.78
N ALA A 338 -24.66 -1.02 -11.46
CA ALA A 338 -25.49 -1.94 -10.68
C ALA A 338 -25.40 -1.54 -9.20
N ARG A 339 -26.46 -0.90 -8.69
CA ARG A 339 -26.61 -0.59 -7.27
C ARG A 339 -26.68 -1.90 -6.47
N ALA A 340 -25.70 -2.12 -5.58
CA ALA A 340 -25.79 -3.11 -4.50
C ALA A 340 -26.01 -2.39 -3.16
N PRO A 341 -26.75 -2.99 -2.21
CA PRO A 341 -27.14 -2.33 -0.96
C PRO A 341 -25.96 -2.21 -0.01
N ALA A 342 -25.78 -1.03 0.60
CA ALA A 342 -24.97 -0.75 1.79
C ALA A 342 -23.73 -1.63 2.01
N GLY A 343 -22.81 -1.68 1.03
CA GLY A 343 -21.51 -2.32 1.14
C GLY A 343 -20.39 -1.33 1.50
N ILE A 344 -19.29 -1.83 2.06
CA ILE A 344 -18.10 -1.05 2.41
C ILE A 344 -17.31 -0.80 1.12
N SER A 345 -17.88 0.02 0.23
CA SER A 345 -17.10 0.60 -0.86
C SER A 345 -16.13 1.60 -0.26
N LEU A 346 -14.87 1.48 -0.64
CA LEU A 346 -13.83 2.42 -0.26
C LEU A 346 -14.23 3.85 -0.68
N TRP A 347 -15.05 4.01 -1.72
CA TRP A 347 -15.41 5.28 -2.35
C TRP A 347 -16.78 5.85 -1.95
N SER A 348 -17.46 5.28 -0.94
CA SER A 348 -18.74 5.85 -0.49
C SER A 348 -18.52 7.25 0.12
N PRO A 349 -19.09 8.34 -0.44
CA PRO A 349 -19.03 9.65 0.19
C PRO A 349 -19.72 9.61 1.55
N PRO A 350 -19.26 10.39 2.54
CA PRO A 350 -20.00 10.52 3.80
C PRO A 350 -21.42 11.01 3.51
N LYS A 351 -22.42 10.41 4.17
CA LYS A 351 -23.81 10.90 4.08
C LYS A 351 -23.81 12.40 4.45
N PRO A 352 -24.52 13.25 3.69
CA PRO A 352 -24.67 14.64 4.09
C PRO A 352 -25.31 14.68 5.48
N ILE A 353 -24.69 15.43 6.38
CA ILE A 353 -25.28 15.76 7.68
C ILE A 353 -26.46 16.66 7.35
N LEU A 354 -27.67 16.10 7.34
CA LEU A 354 -28.89 16.90 7.34
C LEU A 354 -28.86 17.76 8.61
N PRO A 355 -29.08 19.08 8.52
CA PRO A 355 -29.19 19.91 9.70
C PRO A 355 -30.33 19.38 10.57
N LEU A 356 -30.06 19.25 11.87
CA LEU A 356 -31.06 18.90 12.88
C LEU A 356 -32.26 19.83 12.69
N ALA A 357 -33.42 19.26 12.32
CA ALA A 357 -34.67 19.99 12.34
C ALA A 357 -34.91 20.45 13.79
N ALA A 358 -35.01 21.77 13.98
CA ALA A 358 -35.40 22.35 15.25
C ALA A 358 -36.78 21.82 15.65
N SER A 359 -36.88 21.23 16.83
CA SER A 359 -38.14 20.90 17.47
C SER A 359 -38.91 22.20 17.79
N PRO A 360 -40.20 22.31 17.46
CA PRO A 360 -41.00 23.46 17.87
C PRO A 360 -41.50 23.25 19.30
N SER A 361 -41.09 24.14 20.20
CA SER A 361 -41.78 24.31 21.48
C SER A 361 -42.00 25.81 21.72
N SER A 362 -43.24 26.27 21.57
CA SER A 362 -43.81 27.32 22.40
C SER A 362 -45.30 27.48 22.09
N SER A 363 -46.13 27.03 23.03
CA SER A 363 -47.47 27.55 23.23
C SER A 363 -47.41 28.98 23.77
N LEU A 364 -48.28 29.83 23.23
CA LEU A 364 -48.94 30.98 23.86
C LEU A 364 -48.06 32.02 24.58
N LEU A 365 -47.96 33.21 23.97
CA LEU A 365 -48.26 34.47 24.64
C LEU A 365 -48.56 35.55 23.58
N SER A 366 -49.79 36.08 23.63
CA SER A 366 -50.23 37.25 22.89
C SER A 366 -49.59 38.50 23.47
N MET A 367 -49.13 39.43 22.63
CA MET A 367 -49.23 40.87 22.86
C MET A 367 -48.95 41.62 21.54
N THR A 368 -50.03 42.14 20.97
CA THR A 368 -50.19 43.46 20.35
C THR A 368 -48.96 44.24 19.88
N GLY A 369 -49.01 44.73 18.63
CA GLY A 369 -48.72 46.14 18.37
C GLY A 369 -47.58 46.48 17.40
N THR A 370 -47.96 46.70 16.15
CA THR A 370 -47.58 47.85 15.28
C THR A 370 -46.11 48.17 14.90
N LYS A 371 -45.98 48.36 13.57
CA LYS A 371 -45.17 49.36 12.82
C LYS A 371 -43.72 49.02 12.41
N TYR A 372 -43.61 48.72 11.11
CA TYR A 372 -42.72 49.35 10.11
C TYR A 372 -41.73 50.42 10.61
N LYS A 373 -40.42 50.24 10.33
CA LYS A 373 -39.65 51.04 9.34
C LYS A 373 -38.14 50.69 9.37
N ASN A 374 -37.61 50.44 8.16
CA ASN A 374 -36.31 50.80 7.59
C ASN A 374 -35.13 51.13 8.52
N LEU A 375 -34.04 50.35 8.43
CA LEU A 375 -32.81 50.69 7.69
C LEU A 375 -31.90 49.46 7.59
#